data_AF-A0A7S4SSF2-F1
#
_entry.id   AF-A0A7S4SSF2-F1
#
_cell.length_a   1.000
_cell.length_b   1.000
_cell.length_c   1.000
_cell.angle_alpha   90.00
_cell.angle_beta   90.00
_cell.angle_gamma   90.00
#
_symmetry.space_group_name_H-M   'P 1'
#
loop_
_entity.id
_entity.type
_entity.pdbx_description
1 polymer ?
#
loop_
_entity_poly.entity_id
_entity_poly.type
_entity_poly.pdbx_seq_one_letter_code
_entity_poly.pdbx_strand_id
1 'polypeptide(L)'
;DDAAGLRAVEGLARREGVELTALAYATLIREASEPEEASRLLREALALRTEHAAPLVACADVAAARGDAALAGVVMEHFQESASPLVAAALVRLTAKGMLAGQDPDAAVLDLYQKHLQGSPVLAELRGPSVRIVAEAALRR
;
A
#
# COMPACT_ATOMS: atom_id res chain seq x y z
N ASP A 1 -11.96 -12.63 17.40
CA ASP A 1 -10.84 -12.74 18.35
C ASP A 1 -9.53 -13.08 17.60
N ASP A 2 -9.42 -12.64 16.35
CA ASP A 2 -8.36 -13.12 15.43
C ASP A 2 -7.05 -12.34 15.57
N ALA A 3 -7.12 -11.05 15.94
CA ALA A 3 -5.94 -10.22 16.18
C ALA A 3 -5.09 -10.75 17.35
N ALA A 4 -5.71 -11.19 18.45
CA ALA A 4 -4.99 -11.74 19.60
C ALA A 4 -4.26 -13.05 19.26
N GLY A 5 -4.91 -13.92 18.46
CA GLY A 5 -4.28 -15.13 17.93
C GLY A 5 -3.10 -14.83 17.00
N LEU A 6 -3.24 -13.84 16.12
CA LEU A 6 -2.18 -13.42 15.21
C LEU A 6 -0.96 -12.89 15.99
N ARG A 7 -1.16 -12.11 17.06
CA ARG A 7 -0.06 -11.64 17.93
C ARG A 7 0.65 -12.77 18.65
N ALA A 8 -0.08 -13.78 19.11
CA ALA A 8 0.52 -14.95 19.73
C ALA A 8 1.40 -15.73 18.75
N VAL A 9 0.94 -15.87 17.49
CA VAL A 9 1.70 -16.51 16.40
C VAL A 9 2.94 -15.69 16.02
N GLU A 10 2.81 -14.35 15.88
CA GLU A 10 3.95 -13.45 15.65
C GLU A 10 5.00 -13.60 16.76
N GLY A 11 4.56 -13.54 18.03
CA GLY A 11 5.44 -13.66 19.19
C GLY A 11 6.12 -15.03 19.28
N LEU A 12 5.44 -16.10 18.89
CA LEU A 12 6.06 -17.43 18.79
C LEU A 12 7.10 -17.47 17.66
N ALA A 13 6.75 -17.04 16.46
CA ALA A 13 7.66 -17.04 15.31
C ALA A 13 8.96 -16.27 15.61
N ARG A 14 8.86 -15.08 16.21
CA ARG A 14 10.04 -14.29 16.60
C ARG A 14 10.89 -14.98 17.67
N ARG A 15 10.28 -15.64 18.66
CA ARG A 15 11.00 -16.39 19.71
C ARG A 15 11.74 -17.59 19.14
N GLU A 16 11.14 -18.27 18.18
CA GLU A 16 11.73 -19.44 17.51
C GLU A 16 12.68 -19.06 16.37
N GLY A 17 12.91 -17.76 16.12
CA GLY A 17 13.77 -17.29 15.04
C GLY A 17 13.24 -17.62 13.64
N VAL A 18 11.93 -17.84 13.51
CA VAL A 18 11.26 -18.10 12.23
C VAL A 18 11.11 -16.80 11.46
N GLU A 19 11.66 -16.76 10.25
CA GLU A 19 11.53 -15.62 9.36
C GLU A 19 10.08 -15.48 8.86
N LEU A 20 9.52 -14.29 9.01
CA LEU A 20 8.17 -13.99 8.58
C LEU A 20 8.14 -13.72 7.07
N THR A 21 7.14 -14.29 6.38
CA THR A 21 6.95 -14.07 4.95
C THR A 21 6.36 -12.69 4.67
N ALA A 22 6.50 -12.20 3.44
CA ALA A 22 5.86 -10.95 3.02
C ALA A 22 4.33 -10.95 3.21
N LEU A 23 3.68 -12.10 3.06
CA LEU A 23 2.25 -12.25 3.33
C LEU A 23 1.94 -12.18 4.83
N ALA A 24 2.78 -12.76 5.69
CA ALA A 24 2.63 -12.62 7.14
C ALA A 24 2.75 -11.15 7.57
N TYR A 25 3.74 -10.42 7.03
CA TYR A 25 3.85 -8.98 7.24
C TYR A 25 2.63 -8.21 6.74
N ALA A 26 2.12 -8.53 5.54
CA ALA A 26 0.93 -7.88 5.02
C ALA A 26 -0.30 -8.08 5.94
N THR A 27 -0.46 -9.27 6.52
CA THR A 27 -1.51 -9.53 7.51
C THR A 27 -1.29 -8.75 8.80
N LEU A 28 -0.06 -8.75 9.34
CA LEU A 28 0.27 -7.99 10.56
C LEU A 28 0.05 -6.49 10.38
N ILE A 29 0.36 -5.95 9.21
CA ILE A 29 0.13 -4.54 8.86
C ILE A 29 -1.37 -4.22 8.87
N ARG A 30 -2.22 -5.09 8.28
CA ARG A 30 -3.69 -4.88 8.27
C ARG A 30 -4.28 -4.86 9.67
N GLU A 31 -3.72 -5.67 10.57
CA GLU A 31 -4.15 -5.79 11.98
C GLU A 31 -3.40 -4.84 12.93
N ALA A 32 -2.49 -4.00 12.43
CA ALA A 32 -1.71 -3.07 13.24
C ALA A 32 -2.65 -2.08 13.92
N SER A 33 -2.59 -1.91 15.24
CA SER A 33 -3.53 -1.03 15.94
C SER A 33 -3.24 0.45 15.68
N GLU A 34 -1.98 0.78 15.43
CA GLU A 34 -1.46 2.14 15.28
C GLU A 34 -0.71 2.32 13.95
N PRO A 35 -0.72 3.51 13.34
CA PRO A 35 0.04 3.80 12.13
C PRO A 35 1.55 3.60 12.25
N GLU A 36 2.11 3.91 13.41
CA GLU A 36 3.52 3.75 13.73
C GLU A 36 3.93 2.27 13.67
N GLU A 37 3.03 1.40 14.14
CA GLU A 37 3.21 -0.03 14.07
C GLU A 37 3.17 -0.54 12.62
N ALA A 38 2.18 -0.12 11.83
CA ALA A 38 2.11 -0.46 10.41
C ALA A 38 3.39 -0.03 9.67
N SER A 39 3.88 1.18 9.96
CA SER A 39 5.12 1.71 9.39
C SER A 39 6.34 0.88 9.81
N ARG A 40 6.45 0.50 11.09
CA ARG A 40 7.53 -0.36 11.58
C ARG A 40 7.53 -1.72 10.89
N LEU A 41 6.36 -2.37 10.83
CA LEU A 41 6.20 -3.68 10.18
C LEU A 41 6.53 -3.61 8.68
N LEU A 42 6.17 -2.53 8.00
CA LEU A 42 6.57 -2.31 6.62
C LEU A 42 8.09 -2.21 6.46
N ARG A 43 8.77 -1.43 7.29
CA ARG A 43 10.24 -1.33 7.24
C ARG A 43 10.92 -2.66 7.51
N GLU A 44 10.41 -3.44 8.46
CA GLU A 44 10.91 -4.81 8.70
C GLU A 44 10.73 -5.69 7.46
N ALA A 45 9.55 -5.67 6.83
CA ALA A 45 9.29 -6.43 5.62
C ALA A 45 10.22 -6.02 4.46
N LEU A 46 10.48 -4.73 4.29
CA LEU A 46 11.35 -4.20 3.24
C LEU A 46 12.84 -4.49 3.50
N ALA A 47 13.26 -4.55 4.77
CA ALA A 47 14.63 -4.90 5.14
C ALA A 47 15.00 -6.33 4.73
N LEU A 48 14.02 -7.23 4.63
CA LEU A 48 14.19 -8.59 4.12
C LEU A 48 14.37 -8.64 2.59
N ARG A 49 14.37 -7.48 1.90
CA ARG A 49 14.50 -7.34 0.45
C ARG A 49 13.55 -8.24 -0.34
N THR A 50 12.36 -8.49 0.21
CA THR A 50 11.34 -9.24 -0.51
C THR A 50 10.82 -8.35 -1.63
N GLU A 51 10.90 -8.79 -2.89
CA GLU A 51 10.33 -8.07 -4.04
C GLU A 51 8.79 -8.07 -4.02
N HIS A 52 8.18 -8.65 -2.99
CA HIS A 52 6.75 -8.84 -2.92
C HIS A 52 6.05 -7.55 -2.50
N ALA A 53 5.15 -7.07 -3.35
CA ALA A 53 4.38 -5.85 -3.13
C ALA A 53 3.34 -5.93 -1.99
N ALA A 54 3.11 -7.10 -1.38
CA ALA A 54 1.99 -7.32 -0.46
C ALA A 54 2.05 -6.43 0.81
N PRO A 55 3.21 -6.25 1.47
CA PRO A 55 3.32 -5.34 2.62
C PRO A 55 3.02 -3.89 2.25
N LEU A 56 3.52 -3.41 1.11
CA LEU A 56 3.26 -2.05 0.62
C LEU A 56 1.78 -1.83 0.30
N VAL A 57 1.14 -2.80 -0.38
CA VAL A 57 -0.30 -2.75 -0.67
C VAL A 57 -1.12 -2.76 0.62
N ALA A 58 -0.75 -3.58 1.60
CA ALA A 58 -1.41 -3.61 2.91
C ALA A 58 -1.30 -2.26 3.64
N CYS A 59 -0.11 -1.65 3.66
CA CYS A 59 0.06 -0.31 4.25
C CYS A 59 -0.76 0.75 3.53
N ALA A 60 -0.83 0.69 2.20
CA ALA A 60 -1.64 1.61 1.40
C ALA A 60 -3.14 1.47 1.72
N ASP A 61 -3.62 0.23 1.88
CA ASP A 61 -5.00 -0.05 2.27
C ASP A 61 -5.30 0.51 3.68
N VAL A 62 -4.38 0.31 4.64
CA VAL A 62 -4.51 0.84 6.01
C VAL A 62 -4.51 2.37 6.03
N ALA A 63 -3.60 3.01 5.29
CA ALA A 63 -3.55 4.46 5.14
C ALA A 63 -4.87 5.00 4.57
N ALA A 64 -5.40 4.33 3.54
CA ALA A 64 -6.65 4.71 2.90
C ALA A 64 -7.86 4.53 3.82
N ALA A 65 -7.87 3.50 4.67
CA ALA A 65 -8.95 3.20 5.60
C ALA A 65 -8.97 4.19 6.78
N ARG A 66 -7.78 4.62 7.23
CA ARG A 66 -7.62 5.53 8.39
C ARG A 66 -7.56 7.01 8.02
N GLY A 67 -7.41 7.33 6.73
CA GLY A 67 -7.15 8.71 6.31
C GLY A 67 -5.78 9.20 6.77
N ASP A 68 -4.81 8.29 6.85
CA ASP A 68 -3.49 8.58 7.37
C ASP A 68 -2.54 9.04 6.24
N ALA A 69 -2.38 10.35 6.12
CA ALA A 69 -1.51 10.96 5.13
C ALA A 69 -0.02 10.68 5.39
N ALA A 70 0.40 10.50 6.65
CA ALA A 70 1.79 10.20 6.97
C ALA A 70 2.15 8.79 6.51
N LEU A 71 1.29 7.82 6.80
CA LEU A 71 1.45 6.44 6.33
C LEU A 71 1.36 6.36 4.80
N ALA A 72 0.49 7.14 4.17
CA ALA A 72 0.44 7.26 2.70
C ALA A 72 1.77 7.77 2.12
N GLY A 73 2.39 8.77 2.76
CA GLY A 73 3.71 9.29 2.37
C GLY A 73 4.79 8.21 2.41
N VAL A 74 4.85 7.42 3.48
CA VAL A 74 5.80 6.30 3.61
C VAL A 74 5.61 5.27 2.49
N VAL A 75 4.36 4.96 2.11
CA VAL A 75 4.08 4.06 0.98
C VAL A 75 4.61 4.64 -0.34
N MET A 76 4.45 5.95 -0.57
CA MET A 76 4.94 6.61 -1.78
C MET A 76 6.46 6.59 -1.86
N GLU A 77 7.15 6.87 -0.76
CA GLU A 77 8.62 6.84 -0.69
C GLU A 77 9.16 5.46 -1.10
N HIS A 78 8.60 4.38 -0.54
CA HIS A 78 9.03 3.03 -0.85
C HIS A 78 8.54 2.49 -2.20
N PHE A 79 7.44 3.03 -2.75
CA PHE A 79 6.99 2.66 -4.08
C PHE A 79 8.01 2.99 -5.16
N GLN A 80 8.71 4.12 -5.03
CA GLN A 80 9.76 4.53 -5.97
C GLN A 80 10.86 3.47 -6.12
N GLU A 81 11.03 2.62 -5.12
CA GLU A 81 12.00 1.52 -5.11
C GLU A 81 11.42 0.19 -5.67
N SER A 82 10.11 -0.03 -5.53
CA SER A 82 9.47 -1.34 -5.80
C SER A 82 8.77 -1.46 -7.17
N ALA A 83 8.48 -0.34 -7.85
CA ALA A 83 7.90 -0.28 -9.22
C ALA A 83 6.72 -1.26 -9.51
N SER A 84 5.95 -1.66 -8.49
CA SER A 84 4.87 -2.64 -8.64
C SER A 84 3.55 -1.99 -9.10
N PRO A 85 2.88 -2.50 -10.16
CA PRO A 85 1.59 -1.97 -10.60
C PRO A 85 0.49 -2.01 -9.52
N LEU A 86 0.54 -2.99 -8.61
CA LEU A 86 -0.43 -3.09 -7.51
C LEU A 86 -0.27 -1.93 -6.51
N VAL A 87 0.98 -1.54 -6.23
CA VAL A 87 1.26 -0.40 -5.35
C VAL A 87 0.89 0.90 -6.04
N ALA A 88 1.18 1.05 -7.34
CA ALA A 88 0.77 2.20 -8.13
C ALA A 88 -0.76 2.40 -8.11
N ALA A 89 -1.52 1.31 -8.22
CA ALA A 89 -2.97 1.35 -8.12
C ALA A 89 -3.48 1.75 -6.73
N ALA A 90 -2.77 1.34 -5.69
CA ALA A 90 -3.08 1.76 -4.33
C ALA A 90 -2.78 3.25 -4.12
N LEU A 91 -1.66 3.75 -4.65
CA LEU A 91 -1.30 5.16 -4.63
C LEU A 91 -2.30 6.02 -5.39
N VAL A 92 -2.81 5.60 -6.56
CA VAL A 92 -3.90 6.30 -7.27
C VAL A 92 -5.09 6.54 -6.35
N ARG A 93 -5.49 5.54 -5.55
CA ARG A 93 -6.60 5.67 -4.60
C ARG A 93 -6.27 6.63 -3.46
N LEU A 94 -5.03 6.63 -2.97
CA LEU A 94 -4.58 7.54 -1.91
C LEU A 94 -4.51 8.99 -2.41
N THR A 95 -3.98 9.22 -3.61
CA THR A 95 -3.90 10.54 -4.25
C THR A 95 -5.29 11.11 -4.50
N ALA A 96 -6.22 10.31 -5.01
CA ALA A 96 -7.61 10.76 -5.25
C ALA A 96 -8.36 11.10 -3.95
N LYS A 97 -7.96 10.50 -2.82
CA LYS A 97 -8.46 10.86 -1.48
C LYS A 97 -7.80 12.12 -0.90
N GLY A 98 -6.85 12.75 -1.62
CA GLY A 98 -6.11 13.92 -1.15
C GLY A 98 -5.07 13.60 -0.08
N MET A 99 -4.70 12.33 0.11
CA MET A 99 -3.79 11.90 1.17
C MET A 99 -2.31 12.16 0.85
N LEU A 100 -2.01 12.32 -0.44
CA LEU A 100 -0.68 12.61 -0.95
C LEU A 100 -0.71 14.05 -1.47
N ALA A 101 -0.20 14.98 -0.66
CA ALA A 101 -0.28 16.41 -0.94
C ALA A 101 0.36 16.76 -2.29
N GLY A 102 -0.36 17.52 -3.11
CA GLY A 102 0.09 18.01 -4.41
C GLY A 102 -0.84 19.11 -4.91
N GLN A 103 -0.32 20.01 -5.76
CA GLN A 103 -1.10 21.14 -6.29
C GLN A 103 -2.22 20.72 -7.24
N ASP A 104 -2.16 19.49 -7.78
CA ASP A 104 -3.17 18.93 -8.68
C ASP A 104 -3.28 17.39 -8.51
N PRO A 105 -4.29 16.90 -7.77
CA PRO A 105 -4.47 15.46 -7.55
C PRO A 105 -4.87 14.72 -8.84
N ASP A 106 -5.57 15.38 -9.76
CA ASP A 106 -5.98 14.76 -11.02
C ASP A 106 -4.76 14.57 -11.93
N ALA A 107 -3.86 15.56 -12.02
CA ALA A 107 -2.59 15.39 -12.74
C ALA A 107 -1.71 14.30 -12.12
N ALA A 108 -1.64 14.21 -10.79
CA ALA A 108 -0.87 13.17 -10.10
C ALA A 108 -1.44 11.76 -10.31
N VAL A 109 -2.77 11.60 -10.30
CA VAL A 109 -3.44 10.34 -10.64
C VAL A 109 -3.12 9.92 -12.07
N LEU A 110 -3.18 10.85 -13.02
CA LEU A 110 -2.88 10.56 -14.43
C LEU A 110 -1.41 10.22 -14.65
N ASP A 111 -0.49 10.87 -13.94
CA ASP A 111 0.95 10.57 -14.00
C ASP A 111 1.26 9.16 -13.49
N LEU A 112 0.71 8.78 -12.33
CA LEU A 112 0.83 7.42 -11.78
C LEU A 112 0.25 6.37 -12.74
N TYR A 113 -0.88 6.67 -13.35
CA TYR A 113 -1.50 5.78 -14.34
C TYR A 113 -0.61 5.59 -15.57
N GLN A 114 -0.16 6.68 -16.20
CA GLN A 114 0.66 6.63 -17.42
C GLN A 114 1.98 5.91 -17.19
N LYS A 115 2.66 6.16 -16.06
CA LYS A 115 3.99 5.60 -15.79
C LYS A 115 3.97 4.13 -15.38
N HIS A 116 2.94 3.69 -14.65
CA HIS A 116 3.00 2.39 -13.95
C HIS A 116 1.82 1.46 -14.22
N LEU A 117 0.72 1.96 -14.76
CA LEU A 117 -0.49 1.17 -14.99
C LEU A 117 -0.81 0.99 -16.47
N GLN A 118 -0.39 1.91 -17.34
CA GLN A 118 -0.65 1.82 -18.77
C GLN A 118 -0.08 0.51 -19.37
N GLY A 119 -0.96 -0.30 -19.96
CA GLY A 119 -0.60 -1.61 -20.52
C GLY A 119 -0.42 -2.73 -19.48
N SER A 120 -0.62 -2.45 -18.18
CA SER A 120 -0.55 -3.45 -17.13
C SER A 120 -1.84 -4.30 -17.10
N PRO A 121 -1.74 -5.64 -17.05
CA PRO A 121 -2.92 -6.50 -16.88
C PRO A 121 -3.62 -6.25 -15.53
N VAL A 122 -2.91 -5.66 -14.57
CA VAL A 122 -3.46 -5.26 -13.27
C VAL A 122 -4.64 -4.30 -13.43
N LEU A 123 -4.74 -3.51 -14.51
CA LEU A 123 -5.95 -2.71 -14.77
C LEU A 123 -7.21 -3.54 -15.01
N ALA A 124 -7.08 -4.75 -15.57
CA ALA A 124 -8.21 -5.66 -15.74
C ALA A 124 -8.60 -6.35 -14.41
N GLU A 125 -7.65 -6.50 -13.49
CA GLU A 125 -7.85 -7.10 -12.16
C GLU A 125 -8.28 -6.08 -11.10
N LEU A 126 -7.88 -4.82 -11.27
CA LEU A 126 -8.33 -3.69 -10.46
C LEU A 126 -9.80 -3.44 -10.71
N ARG A 127 -10.65 -4.01 -9.86
CA ARG A 127 -12.07 -3.69 -9.88
C ARG A 127 -12.28 -2.18 -9.71
N GLY A 128 -13.22 -1.65 -10.51
CA GLY A 128 -14.06 -0.45 -10.28
C GLY A 128 -13.36 0.85 -9.88
N PRO A 129 -13.11 1.08 -8.57
CA PRO A 129 -12.66 2.36 -8.03
C PRO A 129 -11.44 2.98 -8.72
N SER A 130 -10.34 2.26 -8.94
CA SER A 130 -9.13 2.88 -9.51
C SER A 130 -9.31 3.31 -10.98
N VAL A 131 -9.98 2.49 -11.79
CA VAL A 131 -10.28 2.82 -13.20
C VAL A 131 -11.24 4.01 -13.27
N ARG A 132 -12.26 4.02 -12.42
CA ARG A 132 -13.21 5.14 -12.32
C ARG A 132 -12.51 6.43 -11.90
N ILE A 133 -11.65 6.39 -10.90
CA ILE A 133 -10.85 7.54 -10.43
C ILE A 133 -10.01 8.13 -11.56
N VAL A 134 -9.33 7.28 -12.35
CA VAL A 134 -8.52 7.73 -13.49
C VAL A 134 -9.41 8.36 -14.58
N ALA A 135 -10.56 7.75 -14.88
CA ALA A 135 -11.50 8.29 -15.86
C ALA A 135 -12.10 9.64 -15.42
N GLU A 136 -12.48 9.77 -14.15
CA GLU A 136 -12.99 11.02 -13.58
C GLU A 136 -11.91 12.11 -13.55
N ALA A 137 -10.66 11.76 -13.25
CA ALA A 137 -9.52 12.68 -13.33
C ALA A 137 -9.27 13.14 -14.78
N ALA A 138 -9.35 12.25 -15.75
CA ALA A 138 -9.18 12.59 -17.17
C ALA A 138 -10.28 13.53 -17.70
N LEU A 139 -11.51 13.42 -17.19
CA LEU A 139 -12.65 14.24 -17.60
C LEU A 139 -12.67 15.65 -16.98
N ARG A 140 -11.99 15.84 -15.85
CA ARG A 140 -11.97 17.12 -15.10
C ARG A 140 -10.80 18.02 -15.50
N ARG A 141 -9.91 17.53 -16.34
CA ARG A 141 -8.73 18.23 -16.84
C ARG A 141 -9.01 18.93 -18.17
#